data_AF-X0W2K7-F1
#
_entry.id   AF-X0W2K7-F1
#
_cell.length_a   1.000
_cell.length_b   1.000
_cell.length_c   1.000
_cell.angle_alpha   90.00
_cell.angle_beta   90.00
_cell.angle_gamma   90.00
#
_symmetry.space_group_name_H-M   'P 1'
#
loop_
_entity.id
_entity.type
_entity.pdbx_description
1 polymer ?
#
loop_
_entity_poly.entity_id
_entity_poly.type
_entity_poly.pdbx_seq_one_letter_code
_entity_poly.pdbx_strand_id
1 'polypeptide(L)'
;AVGDLIPREEHEALLFFGQLPLDLNEREFQRLMGHAKYRAHLNYLYGVTLEEMLHLVIEEDVYKEQRSRVWENHLSVDEEAFQRLYGRARQDLLCQFRGEQGMGDDTTISLTEAKEFTYWLFKYRLRYCDPARVASDTRRALTMLRRLEPCRARCLGNTLREPPSVIEVP
;
A
#
# COMPACT_ATOMS: atom_id res chain seq x y z
N ALA A 1 -4.80 24.47 -9.99
CA ALA A 1 -4.47 23.06 -9.71
C ALA A 1 -5.67 22.21 -10.09
N VAL A 2 -5.52 20.93 -10.43
CA VAL A 2 -6.68 20.04 -10.70
C VAL A 2 -7.50 19.78 -9.42
N GLY A 3 -6.91 20.02 -8.24
CA GLY A 3 -7.54 19.80 -6.93
C GLY A 3 -8.80 20.63 -6.65
N ASP A 4 -9.05 21.71 -7.40
CA ASP A 4 -10.23 22.56 -7.20
C ASP A 4 -11.42 22.16 -8.10
N LEU A 5 -11.24 21.18 -9.00
CA LEU A 5 -12.23 20.75 -9.99
C LEU A 5 -13.09 19.57 -9.53
N ILE A 6 -12.65 18.84 -8.51
CA ILE A 6 -13.31 17.64 -7.99
C ILE A 6 -13.76 17.94 -6.57
N PRO A 7 -15.04 17.70 -6.22
CA PRO A 7 -15.50 17.81 -4.84
C PRO A 7 -14.59 17.04 -3.89
N ARG A 8 -14.29 17.63 -2.73
CA ARG A 8 -13.39 17.03 -1.74
C ARG A 8 -13.83 15.61 -1.36
N GLU A 9 -15.14 15.40 -1.26
CA GLU A 9 -15.75 14.10 -0.95
C GLU A 9 -15.42 13.04 -2.00
N GLU A 10 -15.55 13.36 -3.28
CA GLU A 10 -15.20 12.45 -4.39
C GLU A 10 -13.69 12.16 -4.43
N HIS A 11 -12.87 13.15 -4.11
CA HIS A 11 -11.42 12.99 -4.05
C HIS A 11 -11.01 12.08 -2.90
N GLU A 12 -11.57 12.28 -1.70
CA GLU A 12 -11.36 11.40 -0.55
C GLU A 12 -11.91 9.99 -0.82
N ALA A 13 -13.07 9.89 -1.46
CA ALA A 13 -13.66 8.60 -1.85
C ALA A 13 -12.78 7.82 -2.83
N LEU A 14 -12.17 8.50 -3.80
CA LEU A 14 -11.22 7.87 -4.70
C LEU A 14 -9.95 7.43 -3.98
N LEU A 15 -9.34 8.32 -3.18
CA LEU A 15 -8.04 8.06 -2.56
C LEU A 15 -8.09 6.98 -1.46
N PHE A 16 -9.12 7.00 -0.61
CA PHE A 16 -9.19 6.13 0.55
C PHE A 16 -10.06 4.90 0.33
N PHE A 17 -11.06 5.00 -0.54
CA PHE A 17 -12.04 3.95 -0.75
C PHE A 17 -11.98 3.33 -2.16
N GLY A 18 -11.21 3.92 -3.08
CA GLY A 18 -11.08 3.45 -4.46
C GLY A 18 -12.37 3.60 -5.27
N GLN A 19 -13.28 4.47 -4.83
CA GLN A 19 -14.53 4.76 -5.54
C GLN A 19 -14.26 5.76 -6.65
N LEU A 20 -14.55 5.37 -7.90
CA LEU A 20 -14.42 6.26 -9.03
C LEU A 20 -15.53 7.32 -8.96
N PRO A 21 -15.23 8.60 -9.25
CA PRO A 21 -16.26 9.65 -9.36
C PRO A 21 -17.30 9.39 -10.46
N LEU A 22 -16.95 8.54 -11.43
CA LEU A 22 -17.81 8.09 -12.51
C LEU A 22 -18.10 6.61 -12.34
N ASP A 23 -19.35 6.22 -12.56
CA ASP A 23 -19.77 4.82 -12.67
C ASP A 23 -19.21 4.20 -13.96
N LEU A 24 -17.94 3.83 -13.93
CA LEU A 24 -17.23 3.17 -15.02
C LEU A 24 -17.15 1.68 -14.75
N ASN A 25 -17.59 0.88 -15.72
CA ASN A 25 -17.29 -0.54 -15.68
C ASN A 25 -15.84 -0.80 -16.13
N GLU A 26 -15.32 -1.97 -15.77
CA GLU A 26 -13.92 -2.35 -16.04
C GLU A 26 -13.57 -2.32 -17.54
N ARG A 27 -14.50 -2.71 -18.42
CA ARG A 27 -14.29 -2.74 -19.87
C ARG A 27 -14.16 -1.33 -20.45
N GLU A 28 -15.00 -0.41 -19.99
CA GLU A 28 -14.94 1.01 -20.36
C GLU A 28 -13.66 1.65 -19.87
N PHE A 29 -13.28 1.37 -18.62
CA PHE A 29 -12.03 1.86 -18.05
C PHE A 29 -10.81 1.36 -18.85
N GLN A 30 -10.77 0.07 -19.18
CA GLN A 30 -9.73 -0.51 -20.04
C GLN A 30 -9.71 0.14 -21.44
N ARG A 31 -10.88 0.38 -22.05
CA ARG A 31 -10.99 1.01 -23.37
C ARG A 31 -10.48 2.45 -23.35
N LEU A 32 -10.82 3.22 -22.32
CA LEU A 32 -10.41 4.63 -22.18
C LEU A 32 -8.90 4.78 -21.93
N MET A 33 -8.31 3.91 -21.10
CA MET A 33 -6.85 3.94 -20.88
C MET A 33 -6.06 3.34 -22.05
N GLY A 34 -6.63 2.37 -22.75
CA GLY A 34 -5.94 1.55 -23.73
C GLY A 34 -5.18 0.38 -23.09
N HIS A 35 -4.99 -0.69 -23.87
CA HIS A 35 -4.49 -1.98 -23.39
C HIS A 35 -3.13 -1.88 -22.65
N ALA A 36 -2.17 -1.14 -23.21
CA ALA A 36 -0.84 -1.03 -22.63
C ALA A 36 -0.84 -0.33 -21.24
N LYS A 37 -1.56 0.80 -21.12
CA LYS A 37 -1.67 1.54 -19.87
C LYS A 37 -2.48 0.78 -18.83
N TYR A 38 -3.56 0.12 -19.24
CA TYR A 38 -4.35 -0.72 -18.35
C TYR A 38 -3.54 -1.88 -17.78
N ARG A 39 -2.74 -2.57 -18.60
CA ARG A 39 -1.82 -3.61 -18.10
C ARG A 39 -0.78 -3.05 -17.12
N ALA A 40 -0.19 -1.90 -17.41
CA ALA A 40 0.76 -1.25 -16.51
C ALA A 40 0.09 -0.84 -15.18
N HIS A 41 -1.13 -0.31 -15.24
CA HIS A 41 -1.95 0.03 -14.09
C HIS A 41 -2.22 -1.19 -13.21
N LEU A 42 -2.68 -2.31 -13.79
CA LEU A 42 -2.92 -3.54 -13.03
C LEU A 42 -1.65 -4.08 -12.38
N ASN A 43 -0.51 -4.06 -13.08
CA ASN A 43 0.76 -4.48 -12.51
C ASN A 43 1.16 -3.61 -11.31
N TYR A 44 0.98 -2.30 -11.44
CA TYR A 44 1.26 -1.35 -10.36
C TYR A 44 0.35 -1.59 -9.16
N LEU A 45 -0.98 -1.64 -9.39
CA LEU A 45 -1.97 -1.88 -8.35
C LEU A 45 -1.71 -3.20 -7.62
N TYR A 46 -1.50 -4.28 -8.38
CA TYR A 46 -1.18 -5.60 -7.82
C TYR A 46 0.10 -5.57 -6.98
N GLY A 47 1.18 -4.99 -7.50
CA GLY A 47 2.47 -4.94 -6.80
C GLY A 47 2.39 -4.12 -5.51
N VAL A 48 1.77 -2.94 -5.56
CA VAL A 48 1.57 -2.09 -4.39
C VAL A 48 0.71 -2.80 -3.35
N THR A 49 -0.49 -3.24 -3.72
CA THR A 49 -1.43 -3.86 -2.77
C THR A 49 -0.81 -5.10 -2.13
N LEU A 50 -0.12 -5.95 -2.89
CA LEU A 50 0.52 -7.12 -2.32
C LEU A 50 1.64 -6.79 -1.34
N GLU A 51 2.46 -5.79 -1.65
CA GLU A 51 3.58 -5.44 -0.80
C GLU A 51 3.09 -4.80 0.51
N GLU A 52 2.05 -3.95 0.46
CA GLU A 52 1.39 -3.41 1.66
C GLU A 52 0.79 -4.51 2.53
N MET A 53 0.09 -5.47 1.92
CA MET A 53 -0.47 -6.61 2.67
C MET A 53 0.62 -7.49 3.27
N LEU A 54 1.77 -7.62 2.58
CA LEU A 54 2.89 -8.38 3.10
C LEU A 54 3.56 -7.67 4.28
N HIS A 55 3.75 -6.35 4.22
CA HIS A 55 4.22 -5.55 5.35
C HIS A 55 3.34 -5.81 6.57
N LEU A 56 2.02 -5.66 6.42
CA LEU A 56 1.07 -5.92 7.51
C LEU A 56 1.19 -7.33 8.10
N VAL A 57 1.40 -8.35 7.26
CA VAL A 57 1.60 -9.73 7.72
C VAL A 57 2.85 -9.86 8.60
N ILE A 58 3.97 -9.28 8.16
CA ILE A 58 5.22 -9.38 8.89
C ILE A 58 5.20 -8.52 10.14
N GLU A 59 4.64 -7.32 10.08
CA GLU A 59 4.42 -6.47 11.24
C GLU A 59 3.55 -7.18 12.30
N GLU A 60 2.51 -7.91 11.88
CA GLU A 60 1.68 -8.69 12.79
C GLU A 60 2.46 -9.83 13.47
N ASP A 61 3.32 -10.55 12.72
CA ASP A 61 4.20 -11.57 13.28
C ASP A 61 5.17 -10.97 14.31
N VAL A 62 5.86 -9.89 13.91
CA VAL A 62 6.82 -9.17 14.77
C VAL A 62 6.12 -8.70 16.03
N TYR A 63 4.97 -8.07 15.91
CA TYR A 63 4.20 -7.57 17.05
C TYR A 63 3.83 -8.71 18.03
N LYS A 64 3.39 -9.87 17.52
CA LYS A 64 3.08 -11.05 18.33
C LYS A 64 4.31 -11.61 19.05
N GLU A 65 5.45 -11.66 18.37
CA GLU A 65 6.71 -12.11 18.94
C GLU A 65 7.21 -11.17 20.03
N GLN A 66 7.25 -9.86 19.77
CA GLN A 66 7.67 -8.83 20.73
C GLN A 66 6.79 -8.84 21.98
N ARG A 67 5.47 -8.96 21.82
CA ARG A 67 4.53 -9.07 22.94
C ARG A 67 4.79 -10.31 23.81
N SER A 68 5.35 -11.36 23.24
CA SER A 68 5.71 -12.59 23.95
C SER A 68 7.08 -12.49 24.66
N ARG A 69 7.89 -11.47 24.35
CA ARG A 69 9.26 -11.26 24.87
C ARG A 69 9.42 -9.89 25.55
N VAL A 70 8.84 -9.75 26.73
CA VAL A 70 8.73 -8.44 27.43
C VAL A 70 10.07 -7.78 27.79
N TRP A 71 11.19 -8.52 27.83
CA TRP A 71 12.47 -8.03 28.38
C TRP A 71 13.57 -7.73 27.33
N GLU A 72 13.27 -7.81 26.04
CA GLU A 72 14.24 -7.49 24.97
C GLU A 72 14.03 -6.04 24.46
N ASN A 73 15.13 -5.30 24.25
CA ASN A 73 15.12 -4.04 23.53
C ASN A 73 14.92 -4.32 22.04
N HIS A 74 13.66 -4.34 21.59
CA HIS A 74 13.34 -4.59 20.20
C HIS A 74 13.44 -3.32 19.36
N LEU A 75 13.78 -3.49 18.09
CA LEU A 75 13.54 -2.46 17.07
C LEU A 75 12.04 -2.15 16.99
N SER A 76 11.70 -1.00 16.38
CA SER A 76 10.31 -0.74 16.03
C SER A 76 9.78 -1.85 15.12
N VAL A 77 8.47 -2.12 15.20
CA VAL A 77 7.81 -3.18 14.42
C VAL A 77 8.07 -3.00 12.92
N ASP A 78 8.03 -1.75 12.43
CA ASP A 78 8.33 -1.38 11.04
C ASP A 78 9.78 -1.72 10.67
N GLU A 79 10.76 -1.28 11.48
CA GLU A 79 12.18 -1.49 11.18
C GLU A 79 12.55 -2.98 11.16
N GLU A 80 12.03 -3.75 12.11
CA GLU A 80 12.19 -5.21 12.14
C GLU A 80 11.52 -5.88 10.94
N ALA A 81 10.34 -5.41 10.51
CA ALA A 81 9.66 -5.95 9.34
C ALA A 81 10.47 -5.71 8.06
N PHE A 82 11.04 -4.51 7.90
CA PHE A 82 11.95 -4.18 6.81
C PHE A 82 13.22 -5.04 6.82
N GLN A 83 13.82 -5.22 7.99
CA GLN A 83 14.99 -6.08 8.14
C GLN A 83 14.68 -7.53 7.77
N ARG A 84 13.52 -8.08 8.20
CA ARG A 84 13.09 -9.43 7.83
C ARG A 84 12.83 -9.58 6.34
N LEU A 85 12.15 -8.63 5.72
CA LEU A 85 11.74 -8.72 4.31
C LEU A 85 12.88 -8.48 3.34
N TYR A 86 13.71 -7.48 3.59
CA TYR A 86 14.71 -6.99 2.64
C TYR A 86 16.15 -7.14 3.12
N GLY A 87 16.35 -7.48 4.40
CA GLY A 87 17.69 -7.56 5.01
C GLY A 87 18.35 -6.19 5.20
N ARG A 88 17.58 -5.09 5.14
CA ARG A 88 18.07 -3.71 5.18
C ARG A 88 17.10 -2.80 5.90
N ALA A 89 17.62 -1.68 6.41
CA ALA A 89 16.81 -0.64 7.03
C ALA A 89 15.90 0.05 6.01
N ARG A 90 14.74 0.54 6.47
CA ARG A 90 13.79 1.28 5.62
C ARG A 90 14.44 2.50 4.98
N GLN A 91 15.26 3.22 5.75
CA GLN A 91 15.94 4.43 5.29
C GLN A 91 16.95 4.14 4.17
N ASP A 92 17.72 3.06 4.28
CA ASP A 92 18.70 2.68 3.24
C ASP A 92 18.02 2.39 1.90
N LEU A 93 16.88 1.67 1.94
CA LEU A 93 16.09 1.37 0.76
C LEU A 93 15.45 2.61 0.16
N LEU A 94 14.99 3.54 1.00
CA LEU A 94 14.40 4.80 0.55
C LEU A 94 15.45 5.69 -0.12
N CYS A 95 16.64 5.82 0.46
CA CYS A 95 17.77 6.54 -0.15
C CYS A 95 18.17 5.91 -1.50
N GLN A 96 18.20 4.56 -1.58
CA GLN A 96 18.45 3.89 -2.84
C GLN A 96 17.37 4.20 -3.90
N PHE A 97 16.09 4.11 -3.52
CA PHE A 97 14.97 4.42 -4.41
C PHE A 97 15.05 5.86 -4.95
N ARG A 98 15.28 6.84 -4.08
CA ARG A 98 15.40 8.25 -4.46
C ARG A 98 16.62 8.49 -5.36
N GLY A 99 17.75 7.86 -5.05
CA GLY A 99 18.95 7.91 -5.88
C GLY A 99 18.72 7.35 -7.29
N GLU A 100 17.99 6.25 -7.42
CA GLU A 100 17.64 5.66 -8.73
C GLU A 100 16.68 6.56 -9.55
N GLN A 101 15.82 7.31 -8.88
CA GLN A 101 14.86 8.24 -9.52
C GLN A 101 15.43 9.64 -9.77
N GLY A 102 16.65 9.92 -9.30
CA GLY A 102 17.24 11.26 -9.37
C GLY A 102 16.54 12.29 -8.49
N MET A 103 15.88 11.84 -7.41
CA MET A 103 15.18 12.69 -6.45
C MET A 103 16.13 13.17 -5.34
N GLY A 104 15.83 14.31 -4.72
CA GLY A 104 16.56 14.82 -3.57
C GLY A 104 16.25 14.07 -2.28
N ASP A 105 17.12 14.22 -1.28
CA ASP A 105 16.89 13.72 0.09
C ASP A 105 15.99 14.68 0.87
N ASP A 106 14.68 14.61 0.61
CA ASP A 106 13.67 15.35 1.37
C ASP A 106 13.25 14.59 2.63
N THR A 107 13.07 15.28 3.75
CA THR A 107 12.63 14.66 5.02
C THR A 107 11.18 14.15 4.95
N THR A 108 10.37 14.70 4.05
CA THR A 108 8.96 14.34 3.87
C THR A 108 8.76 13.38 2.71
N ILE A 109 7.79 12.49 2.82
CA ILE A 109 7.39 11.58 1.73
C ILE A 109 5.94 11.90 1.34
N SER A 110 5.69 12.15 0.05
CA SER A 110 4.32 12.34 -0.44
C SER A 110 3.59 11.00 -0.51
N LEU A 111 2.25 11.01 -0.54
CA LEU A 111 1.47 9.76 -0.71
C LEU A 111 1.83 9.05 -2.03
N THR A 112 2.01 9.82 -3.11
CA THR A 112 2.41 9.29 -4.41
C THR A 112 3.78 8.61 -4.32
N GLU A 113 4.77 9.31 -3.74
CA GLU A 113 6.11 8.78 -3.54
C GLU A 113 6.11 7.53 -2.66
N ALA A 114 5.29 7.49 -1.60
CA ALA A 114 5.14 6.31 -0.76
C ALA A 114 4.62 5.09 -1.55
N LYS A 115 3.63 5.29 -2.43
CA LYS A 115 3.12 4.22 -3.30
C LYS A 115 4.16 3.79 -4.35
N GLU A 116 4.90 4.73 -4.92
CA GLU A 116 5.97 4.44 -5.88
C GLU A 116 7.12 3.66 -5.22
N PHE A 117 7.51 4.06 -4.01
CA PHE A 117 8.50 3.35 -3.19
C PHE A 117 8.03 1.93 -2.87
N THR A 118 6.75 1.77 -2.50
CA THR A 118 6.16 0.45 -2.24
C THR A 118 6.19 -0.45 -3.48
N TYR A 119 5.84 0.08 -4.66
CA TYR A 119 5.98 -0.66 -5.92
C TYR A 119 7.45 -0.97 -6.26
N TRP A 120 8.38 -0.07 -5.91
CA TRP A 120 9.80 -0.32 -6.05
C TRP A 120 10.26 -1.47 -5.16
N LEU A 121 9.80 -1.56 -3.91
CA LEU A 121 10.08 -2.67 -3.00
C LEU A 121 9.56 -4.01 -3.52
N PHE A 122 8.35 -4.02 -4.10
CA PHE A 122 7.82 -5.19 -4.78
C PHE A 122 8.75 -5.66 -5.92
N LYS A 123 9.19 -4.74 -6.78
CA LYS A 123 10.16 -5.05 -7.85
C LYS A 123 11.51 -5.49 -7.29
N TYR A 124 11.96 -4.90 -6.18
CA TYR A 124 13.19 -5.28 -5.50
C TYR A 124 13.14 -6.75 -5.09
N ARG A 125 12.05 -7.18 -4.44
CA ARG A 125 11.89 -8.59 -4.04
C ARG A 125 11.85 -9.54 -5.23
N LEU A 126 11.17 -9.17 -6.31
CA LEU A 126 11.17 -9.99 -7.53
C LEU A 126 12.56 -10.18 -8.16
N ARG A 127 13.48 -9.22 -7.95
CA ARG A 127 14.83 -9.25 -8.51
C ARG A 127 15.84 -9.96 -7.62
N TYR A 128 15.76 -9.74 -6.31
CA TYR A 128 16.83 -10.10 -5.37
C TYR A 128 16.45 -11.21 -4.39
N CYS A 129 15.17 -11.50 -4.18
CA CYS A 129 14.75 -12.56 -3.27
C CYS A 129 14.58 -13.90 -4.00
N ASP A 130 14.67 -14.99 -3.24
CA ASP A 130 14.42 -16.34 -3.74
C ASP A 130 12.97 -16.48 -4.26
N PRO A 131 12.75 -17.07 -5.46
CA PRO A 131 11.42 -17.20 -6.04
C PRO A 131 10.42 -18.01 -5.18
N ALA A 132 10.89 -19.04 -4.46
CA ALA A 132 10.02 -19.83 -3.60
C ALA A 132 9.59 -19.01 -2.37
N ARG A 133 10.51 -18.21 -1.82
CA ARG A 133 10.17 -17.23 -0.76
C ARG A 133 9.14 -16.23 -1.25
N VAL A 134 9.35 -15.60 -2.41
CA VAL A 134 8.41 -14.64 -2.99
C VAL A 134 7.02 -15.26 -3.15
N ALA A 135 6.93 -16.47 -3.70
CA ALA A 135 5.66 -17.16 -3.89
C ALA A 135 4.95 -17.48 -2.55
N SER A 136 5.71 -17.86 -1.52
CA SER A 136 5.18 -18.09 -0.17
C SER A 136 4.62 -16.79 0.42
N ASP A 137 5.40 -15.71 0.40
CA ASP A 137 5.01 -14.40 0.89
C ASP A 137 3.77 -13.87 0.16
N THR A 138 3.69 -14.01 -1.16
CA THR A 138 2.50 -13.66 -1.94
C THR A 138 1.26 -14.40 -1.45
N ARG A 139 1.38 -15.70 -1.12
CA ARG A 139 0.25 -16.47 -0.57
C ARG A 139 -0.19 -15.94 0.80
N ARG A 140 0.76 -15.53 1.64
CA ARG A 140 0.48 -14.93 2.94
C ARG A 140 -0.21 -13.58 2.79
N ALA A 141 0.30 -12.71 1.92
CA ALA A 141 -0.30 -11.42 1.61
C ALA A 141 -1.74 -11.55 1.06
N LEU A 142 -1.98 -12.48 0.13
CA LEU A 142 -3.33 -12.77 -0.38
C LEU A 142 -4.28 -13.30 0.70
N THR A 143 -3.75 -14.10 1.64
CA THR A 143 -4.53 -14.58 2.78
C THR A 143 -4.92 -13.43 3.70
N MET A 144 -4.00 -12.50 3.95
CA MET A 144 -4.27 -11.29 4.74
C MET A 144 -5.29 -10.38 4.06
N LEU A 145 -5.14 -10.13 2.75
CA LEU A 145 -6.10 -9.35 1.98
C LEU A 145 -7.53 -9.90 2.14
N ARG A 146 -7.71 -11.21 1.93
CA ARG A 146 -9.02 -11.87 2.11
C ARG A 146 -9.60 -11.74 3.52
N ARG A 147 -8.75 -11.69 4.56
CA ARG A 147 -9.19 -11.46 5.94
C ARG A 147 -9.68 -10.02 6.14
N LEU A 148 -9.10 -9.06 5.43
CA LEU A 148 -9.43 -7.63 5.54
C LEU A 148 -10.57 -7.20 4.62
N GLU A 149 -10.87 -7.95 3.55
CA GLU A 149 -11.96 -7.65 2.61
C GLU A 149 -13.33 -7.36 3.29
N PRO A 150 -13.79 -8.14 4.30
CA PRO A 150 -15.04 -7.81 4.99
C PRO A 150 -14.99 -6.46 5.72
N CYS A 151 -13.85 -6.11 6.31
CA CYS A 151 -13.66 -4.82 6.98
C CYS A 151 -13.70 -3.68 5.96
N ARG A 152 -13.04 -3.85 4.81
CA ARG A 152 -13.07 -2.91 3.69
C ARG A 152 -14.49 -2.72 3.15
N ALA A 153 -15.22 -3.81 2.92
CA ALA A 153 -16.60 -3.77 2.45
C ALA A 153 -17.53 -3.06 3.44
N ARG A 154 -17.32 -3.23 4.76
CA ARG A 154 -18.07 -2.50 5.80
C ARG A 154 -17.77 -1.00 5.78
N CYS A 155 -16.50 -0.61 5.63
CA CYS A 155 -16.12 0.80 5.50
C CYS A 155 -16.80 1.44 4.26
N LEU A 156 -16.84 0.72 3.14
CA LEU A 156 -17.55 1.13 1.91
C LEU A 156 -19.07 1.18 2.07
N GLY A 157 -19.65 0.25 2.84
CA GLY A 157 -21.09 0.20 3.10
C GLY A 157 -21.58 1.30 4.06
N ASN A 158 -20.72 1.75 4.98
CA ASN A 158 -21.06 2.82 5.92
C ASN A 158 -21.06 4.21 5.27
N THR A 159 -20.18 4.48 4.30
CA THR A 159 -20.16 5.76 3.55
C THR A 159 -21.33 5.92 2.59
N LEU A 160 -21.95 4.81 2.14
CA LEU A 160 -23.19 4.83 1.37
C LEU A 160 -24.44 5.08 2.23
N ARG A 161 -24.32 5.01 3.57
CA ARG A 161 -25.47 5.11 4.49
C ARG A 161 -25.61 6.48 5.14
N GLU A 162 -24.50 7.16 5.41
CA GLU A 162 -24.50 8.52 5.96
C GLU A 162 -23.28 9.28 5.39
N PRO A 163 -23.44 10.50 4.84
CA PRO A 163 -22.29 11.39 4.67
C PRO A 163 -21.67 11.63 6.05
N PRO A 164 -20.34 11.74 6.20
CA PRO A 164 -19.75 12.02 7.51
C PRO A 164 -20.27 13.37 8.00
N SER A 165 -21.29 13.32 8.87
CA SER A 165 -21.71 14.45 9.67
C SER A 165 -20.49 14.87 10.47
N VAL A 166 -20.01 16.07 10.16
CA VAL A 166 -19.11 16.93 10.93
C VAL A 166 -18.59 16.26 12.19
N ILE A 167 -17.31 15.91 12.19
CA ILE A 167 -16.58 15.60 13.42
C ILE A 167 -16.53 16.91 14.21
N GLU A 168 -17.51 17.14 15.08
CA GLU A 168 -17.41 18.14 16.13
C GLU A 168 -16.37 17.63 17.14
N VAL A 169 -15.19 18.23 17.09
CA VAL A 169 -14.17 18.05 18.13
C VAL A 169 -14.50 19.05 19.25
N PRO A 170 -14.46 18.62 20.53
CA PRO A 170 -14.72 19.50 21.69
C PRO A 170 -13.72 20.65 21.82
#